data_AF-A0A2N0SYT8-F1
#
_entry.id   AF-A0A2N0SYT8-F1
#
_cell.length_a   1.000
_cell.length_b   1.000
_cell.length_c   1.000
_cell.angle_alpha   90.00
_cell.angle_beta   90.00
_cell.angle_gamma   90.00
#
_symmetry.space_group_name_H-M   'P 1'
#
loop_
_entity.id
_entity.type
_entity.pdbx_description
1 polymer ?
#
loop_
_entity_poly.entity_id
_entity_poly.type
_entity_poly.pdbx_seq_one_letter_code
_entity_poly.pdbx_strand_id
1 'polypeptide(L)'
;MSGEELVAEIMRQTGWARILDMPPAALRAGSTPEYWARWVLAYCQWTRGVRFSDILDVLSLDDIVRLYPTLHEADESRFVDVYDERAAHNRTEGDSRLHTIRVRAGLSQSGLARRSGVTLRSIQMYEQRRKDLGKAAVSTVLALARTLGCRIEDLLEP
;
A
#
# COMPACT_ATOMS: atom_id res chain seq x y z
N MET A 1 16.08 15.46 -17.84
CA MET A 1 15.18 16.58 -18.17
C MET A 1 13.87 16.37 -17.43
N SER A 2 13.64 17.11 -16.35
CA SER A 2 12.38 17.10 -15.59
C SER A 2 11.30 17.91 -16.31
N GLY A 3 10.05 17.77 -15.90
CA GLY A 3 8.95 18.60 -16.43
C GLY A 3 9.17 20.10 -16.19
N GLU A 4 9.77 20.47 -15.06
CA GLU A 4 10.10 21.87 -14.73
C GLU A 4 11.23 22.41 -15.60
N GLU A 5 12.25 21.60 -15.87
CA GLU A 5 13.35 21.94 -16.78
C GLU A 5 12.83 22.16 -18.21
N LEU A 6 11.85 21.37 -18.65
CA LEU A 6 11.20 21.53 -19.95
C LEU A 6 10.38 22.84 -20.01
N VAL A 7 9.64 23.18 -18.96
CA VAL A 7 8.87 24.44 -18.90
C VAL A 7 9.81 25.65 -18.92
N ALA A 8 10.89 25.62 -18.13
CA ALA A 8 11.89 26.69 -18.11
C ALA A 8 12.55 26.89 -19.49
N GLU A 9 12.86 25.79 -20.19
CA GLU A 9 13.46 25.84 -21.52
C GLU A 9 12.47 26.36 -22.58
N ILE A 10 11.21 25.93 -22.55
CA ILE A 10 10.16 26.47 -23.43
C ILE A 10 9.97 27.97 -23.20
N MET A 11 9.93 28.41 -21.94
CA MET A 11 9.80 29.84 -21.60
C MET A 11 10.99 30.66 -22.09
N ARG A 12 12.20 30.11 -22.00
CA ARG A 12 13.42 30.74 -22.54
C ARG A 12 13.37 30.87 -24.06
N GLN A 13 12.95 29.82 -24.76
CA GLN A 13 12.87 29.80 -26.23
C GLN A 13 11.75 30.69 -26.78
N THR A 14 10.67 30.89 -26.02
CA THR A 14 9.49 31.65 -26.45
C THR A 14 9.52 33.12 -26.00
N GLY A 15 10.54 33.55 -25.25
CA GLY A 15 10.68 34.95 -24.79
C GLY A 15 9.81 35.32 -23.58
N TRP A 16 9.09 34.36 -23.01
CA TRP A 16 8.21 34.55 -21.85
C TRP A 16 8.95 34.67 -20.52
N ALA A 17 10.25 34.36 -20.49
CA ALA A 17 11.11 34.48 -19.32
C ALA A 17 11.16 35.90 -18.69
N ARG A 18 10.70 36.94 -19.41
CA ARG A 18 10.65 38.33 -18.91
C ARG A 18 9.30 38.75 -18.33
N ILE A 19 8.26 37.94 -18.47
CA ILE A 19 6.87 38.31 -18.12
C ILE A 19 6.47 37.75 -16.75
N LEU A 20 7.10 36.65 -16.33
CA LEU A 20 6.84 36.00 -15.05
C LEU A 20 8.15 35.94 -14.27
N ASP A 21 8.15 36.48 -13.05
CA ASP A 21 9.15 36.14 -12.04
C ASP A 21 8.89 34.67 -11.66
N MET A 22 9.44 33.75 -12.46
CA MET A 22 9.39 32.35 -12.10
C MET A 22 10.14 32.23 -10.77
N PRO A 23 9.53 31.68 -9.71
CA PRO A 23 10.28 31.37 -8.52
C PRO A 23 11.51 30.58 -8.96
N PRO A 24 12.72 30.93 -8.49
CA PRO A 24 13.94 30.24 -8.90
C PRO A 24 13.63 28.77 -8.82
N ALA A 25 13.81 28.04 -9.93
CA ALA A 25 13.53 26.61 -10.02
C ALA A 25 14.09 26.02 -8.75
N ALA A 26 13.21 25.66 -7.80
CA ALA A 26 13.62 25.42 -6.44
C ALA A 26 14.57 24.24 -6.57
N LEU A 27 15.86 24.54 -6.45
CA LEU A 27 16.96 23.62 -6.72
C LEU A 27 16.58 22.35 -6.01
N ARG A 28 16.11 21.33 -6.76
CA ARG A 28 15.24 20.26 -6.24
C ARG A 28 15.54 20.05 -4.78
N ALA A 29 14.70 20.62 -3.91
CA ALA A 29 14.88 20.38 -2.50
C ALA A 29 14.41 18.94 -2.31
N GLY A 30 15.27 17.98 -2.63
CA GLY A 30 15.14 16.61 -2.16
C GLY A 30 15.37 16.59 -0.65
N SER A 31 14.62 17.37 0.11
CA SER A 31 15.06 17.79 1.45
C SER A 31 13.96 17.83 2.50
N THR A 32 12.69 17.57 2.13
CA THR A 32 11.69 17.28 3.16
C THR A 32 11.49 15.77 3.27
N PRO A 33 11.57 15.20 4.49
CA PRO A 33 11.25 13.81 4.72
C PRO A 33 9.89 13.39 4.14
N GLU A 34 8.92 14.31 4.11
CA GLU A 34 7.58 14.07 3.58
C GLU A 34 7.55 13.93 2.05
N TYR A 35 8.38 14.69 1.32
CA TYR A 35 8.48 14.55 -0.12
C TYR A 35 9.09 13.19 -0.48
N TRP A 36 10.22 12.85 0.16
CA TRP A 36 10.86 11.55 -0.04
C TRP A 36 9.93 10.39 0.34
N ALA A 37 9.19 10.51 1.46
CA ALA A 37 8.23 9.50 1.88
C ALA A 37 7.16 9.25 0.80
N ARG A 38 6.65 10.30 0.16
CA ARG A 38 5.69 10.17 -0.95
C ARG A 38 6.32 9.56 -2.20
N TRP A 39 7.57 9.91 -2.49
CA TRP A 39 8.33 9.35 -3.62
C TRP A 39 8.52 7.84 -3.47
N VAL A 40 9.07 7.39 -2.34
CA VAL A 40 9.32 5.96 -2.11
C VAL A 40 8.03 5.16 -1.96
N LEU A 41 6.98 5.78 -1.42
CA LEU A 41 5.63 5.19 -1.41
C LEU A 41 5.11 4.92 -2.83
N ALA A 42 5.21 5.90 -3.74
CA ALA A 42 4.84 5.74 -5.14
C ALA A 42 5.72 4.71 -5.86
N TYR A 43 7.03 4.74 -5.61
CA TYR A 43 7.96 3.76 -6.16
C TYR A 43 7.62 2.33 -5.73
N CYS A 44 7.33 2.11 -4.45
CA CYS A 44 6.96 0.80 -3.92
C CYS A 44 5.62 0.31 -4.50
N GLN A 45 4.63 1.20 -4.61
CA GLN A 45 3.33 0.92 -5.21
C GLN A 45 3.49 0.42 -6.65
N TRP A 46 4.29 1.12 -7.47
CA TRP A 46 4.59 0.69 -8.83
C TRP A 46 5.33 -0.64 -8.84
N THR A 47 6.41 -0.76 -8.06
CA THR A 47 7.28 -1.94 -8.08
C THR A 47 6.59 -3.23 -7.63
N ARG A 48 5.66 -3.15 -6.67
CA ARG A 48 4.94 -4.32 -6.12
C ARG A 48 3.54 -4.50 -6.68
N GLY A 49 2.98 -3.48 -7.36
CA GLY A 49 1.61 -3.54 -7.89
C GLY A 49 0.53 -3.63 -6.81
N VAL A 50 0.83 -3.21 -5.59
CA VAL A 50 -0.10 -3.20 -4.44
C VAL A 50 -0.83 -1.85 -4.35
N ARG A 51 -1.84 -1.71 -3.49
CA ARG A 51 -2.50 -0.41 -3.25
C ARG A 51 -1.68 0.41 -2.26
N PHE A 52 -1.81 1.74 -2.34
CA PHE A 52 -1.23 2.64 -1.34
C PHE A 52 -1.71 2.29 0.08
N SER A 53 -2.99 1.94 0.24
CA SER A 53 -3.54 1.52 1.52
C SER A 53 -2.86 0.26 2.07
N ASP A 54 -2.51 -0.70 1.20
CA ASP A 54 -1.84 -1.94 1.63
C ASP A 54 -0.42 -1.64 2.14
N ILE A 55 0.29 -0.71 1.49
CA ILE A 55 1.60 -0.26 1.95
C ILE A 55 1.47 0.46 3.29
N LEU A 56 0.49 1.36 3.41
CA LEU A 56 0.27 2.17 4.61
C LEU A 56 -0.26 1.36 5.81
N ASP A 57 -0.91 0.22 5.58
CA ASP A 57 -1.27 -0.75 6.62
C ASP A 57 -0.02 -1.45 7.22
N VAL A 58 1.07 -1.58 6.44
CA VAL A 58 2.32 -2.21 6.87
C VAL A 58 3.31 -1.18 7.45
N LEU A 59 3.44 -0.03 6.79
CA LEU A 59 4.29 1.09 7.17
C LEU A 59 3.45 2.37 7.11
N SER A 60 3.07 2.90 8.27
CA SER A 60 2.35 4.17 8.31
C SER A 60 3.17 5.29 7.67
N LEU A 61 2.54 6.38 7.24
CA LEU A 61 3.28 7.50 6.65
C LEU A 61 4.37 8.03 7.59
N ASP A 62 4.10 8.02 8.90
CA ASP A 62 5.07 8.41 9.93
C ASP A 62 6.23 7.40 10.03
N ASP A 63 5.96 6.09 9.88
CA ASP A 63 7.02 5.07 9.80
C ASP A 63 7.91 5.32 8.59
N ILE A 64 7.30 5.59 7.44
CA ILE A 64 8.02 5.90 6.21
C ILE A 64 8.90 7.13 6.45
N VAL A 65 8.33 8.26 6.92
CA VAL A 65 9.10 9.48 7.21
C VAL A 65 10.28 9.22 8.17
N ARG A 66 10.11 8.37 9.19
CA ARG A 66 11.19 7.99 10.12
C ARG A 66 12.36 7.23 9.46
N LEU A 67 12.13 6.58 8.33
CA LEU A 67 13.20 5.92 7.56
C LEU A 67 14.06 6.89 6.75
N TYR A 68 13.62 8.16 6.62
CA TYR A 68 14.31 9.16 5.81
C TYR A 68 15.81 9.27 6.13
N PRO A 69 16.25 9.49 7.39
CA PRO A 69 17.67 9.68 7.70
C PRO A 69 18.55 8.51 7.28
N THR A 70 17.98 7.30 7.16
CA THR A 70 18.71 6.08 6.81
C THR A 70 18.67 5.77 5.33
N LEU A 71 17.54 6.03 4.65
CA LEU A 71 17.29 5.51 3.31
C LEU A 71 17.25 6.57 2.21
N HIS A 72 17.21 7.86 2.52
CA HIS A 72 17.01 8.89 1.48
C HIS A 72 18.16 9.07 0.49
N GLU A 73 19.38 8.64 0.86
CA GLU A 73 20.54 8.62 -0.02
C GLU A 73 20.75 7.24 -0.67
N ALA A 74 19.98 6.24 -0.27
CA ALA A 74 20.04 4.90 -0.84
C ALA A 74 19.16 4.77 -2.08
N ASP A 75 19.39 3.71 -2.87
CA ASP A 75 18.51 3.34 -3.97
C ASP A 75 17.10 3.00 -3.43
N GLU A 76 16.06 3.42 -4.16
CA GLU A 76 14.67 3.25 -3.73
C GLU A 76 14.27 1.78 -3.53
N SER A 77 14.95 0.83 -4.17
CA SER A 77 14.77 -0.61 -3.91
C SER A 77 14.97 -0.97 -2.43
N ARG A 78 15.82 -0.25 -1.69
CA ARG A 78 16.01 -0.49 -0.25
C ARG A 78 14.76 -0.21 0.58
N PHE A 79 13.96 0.78 0.19
CA PHE A 79 12.68 0.99 0.83
C PHE A 79 11.73 -0.19 0.57
N VAL A 80 11.76 -0.74 -0.65
CA VAL A 80 10.95 -1.91 -1.01
C VAL A 80 11.37 -3.15 -0.23
N ASP A 81 12.67 -3.37 -0.02
CA ASP A 81 13.19 -4.44 0.84
C ASP A 81 12.62 -4.32 2.27
N VAL A 82 12.69 -3.14 2.87
CA VAL A 82 12.14 -2.87 4.22
C VAL A 82 10.63 -3.11 4.29
N TYR A 83 9.89 -2.68 3.27
CA TYR A 83 8.46 -2.96 3.16
C TYR A 83 8.18 -4.46 3.10
N ASP A 84 8.89 -5.21 2.26
CA ASP A 84 8.69 -6.65 2.09
C ASP A 84 9.00 -7.43 3.38
N GLU A 85 10.09 -7.07 4.07
CA GLU A 85 10.46 -7.67 5.36
C GLU A 85 9.38 -7.41 6.41
N ARG A 86 8.89 -6.16 6.51
CA ARG A 86 7.84 -5.79 7.46
C ARG A 86 6.51 -6.47 7.12
N ALA A 87 6.15 -6.54 5.85
CA ALA A 87 4.96 -7.23 5.37
C ALA A 87 5.03 -8.74 5.67
N ALA A 88 6.19 -9.37 5.45
CA ALA A 88 6.42 -10.76 5.79
C ALA A 88 6.25 -11.02 7.30
N HIS A 89 6.80 -10.15 8.14
CA HIS A 89 6.64 -10.25 9.59
C HIS A 89 5.18 -10.07 10.04
N ASN A 90 4.45 -9.11 9.47
CA ASN A 90 3.03 -8.90 9.78
C ASN A 90 2.17 -10.12 9.39
N ARG A 91 2.52 -10.83 8.31
CA ARG A 91 1.83 -12.07 7.90
C ARG A 91 2.02 -13.22 8.90
N THR A 92 3.14 -13.27 9.62
CA THR A 92 3.42 -14.33 10.60
C THR A 92 2.86 -14.04 11.99
N GLU A 93 2.97 -12.78 12.44
CA GLU A 93 2.62 -12.39 13.82
C GLU A 93 1.22 -11.80 13.96
N GLY A 94 0.65 -11.21 12.91
CA GLY A 94 -0.64 -10.51 12.95
C GLY A 94 -1.85 -11.40 12.66
N ASP A 95 -3.05 -10.92 13.00
CA ASP A 95 -4.31 -11.55 12.55
C ASP A 95 -4.44 -11.52 11.02
N SER A 96 -5.12 -12.51 10.43
CA SER A 96 -5.43 -12.48 8.99
C SER A 96 -6.37 -11.33 8.65
N ARG A 97 -6.28 -10.80 7.42
CA ARG A 97 -7.20 -9.77 6.93
C ARG A 97 -8.66 -10.21 7.03
N LEU A 98 -8.94 -11.49 6.75
CA LEU A 98 -10.27 -12.08 6.94
C LEU A 98 -10.74 -11.98 8.40
N HIS A 99 -9.87 -12.31 9.36
CA HIS A 99 -10.17 -12.21 10.79
C HIS A 99 -10.45 -10.76 11.18
N THR A 100 -9.54 -9.84 10.84
CA THR A 100 -9.65 -8.42 11.17
C THR A 100 -10.95 -7.81 10.63
N ILE A 101 -11.27 -8.05 9.35
CA ILE A 101 -12.49 -7.53 8.72
C ILE A 101 -13.73 -8.19 9.33
N ARG A 102 -13.71 -9.50 9.61
CA ARG A 102 -14.83 -10.19 10.26
C ARG A 102 -15.14 -9.60 11.63
N VAL A 103 -14.12 -9.37 12.46
CA VAL A 103 -14.29 -8.81 13.81
C VAL A 103 -14.82 -7.38 13.73
N ARG A 104 -14.29 -6.55 12.82
CA ARG A 104 -14.82 -5.19 12.55
C ARG A 104 -16.28 -5.21 12.09
N ALA A 105 -16.69 -6.22 11.33
CA ALA A 105 -18.08 -6.42 10.92
C ALA A 105 -18.99 -6.98 12.03
N GLY A 106 -18.47 -7.20 13.25
CA GLY A 106 -19.24 -7.69 14.40
C GLY A 106 -19.69 -9.15 14.28
N LEU A 107 -19.03 -9.96 13.44
CA LEU A 107 -19.41 -11.33 13.18
C LEU A 107 -18.55 -12.34 13.95
N SER A 108 -19.19 -13.36 14.53
CA SER A 108 -18.49 -14.59 14.94
C SER A 108 -18.11 -15.43 13.71
N GLN A 109 -17.18 -16.37 13.87
CA GLN A 109 -16.82 -17.32 12.80
C GLN A 109 -18.05 -18.12 12.33
N SER A 110 -18.91 -18.56 13.25
CA SER A 110 -20.17 -19.25 12.93
C SER A 110 -21.19 -18.34 12.27
N GLY A 111 -21.23 -17.06 12.66
CA GLY A 111 -22.07 -16.04 12.04
C GLY A 111 -21.69 -15.77 10.59
N LEU A 112 -20.39 -15.63 10.32
CA LEU A 112 -19.86 -15.50 8.96
C LEU A 112 -20.11 -16.77 8.13
N ALA A 113 -19.89 -17.96 8.71
CA ALA A 113 -20.15 -19.24 8.03
C ALA A 113 -21.59 -19.34 7.55
N ARG A 114 -22.54 -19.09 8.46
CA ARG A 114 -23.97 -19.15 8.17
C ARG A 114 -24.39 -18.16 7.08
N ARG A 115 -23.87 -16.92 7.14
CA ARG A 115 -24.26 -15.85 6.20
C ARG A 115 -23.63 -15.99 4.82
N SER A 116 -22.38 -16.46 4.75
CA SER A 116 -21.62 -16.60 3.50
C SER A 116 -21.85 -17.94 2.79
N GLY A 117 -22.38 -18.95 3.48
CA GLY A 117 -22.48 -20.32 2.98
C GLY A 117 -21.14 -21.08 2.98
N VAL A 118 -20.07 -20.46 3.45
CA VAL A 118 -18.76 -21.11 3.62
C VAL A 118 -18.74 -21.89 4.93
N THR A 119 -18.20 -23.11 4.93
CA THR A 119 -18.17 -23.93 6.15
C THR A 119 -17.35 -23.25 7.27
N LEU A 120 -17.77 -23.44 8.52
CA LEU A 120 -17.05 -22.94 9.70
C LEU A 120 -15.59 -23.39 9.70
N ARG A 121 -15.35 -24.65 9.31
CA ARG A 121 -13.99 -25.21 9.24
C ARG A 121 -13.12 -24.50 8.22
N SER A 122 -13.68 -24.12 7.07
CA SER A 122 -12.94 -23.35 6.05
C SER A 122 -12.58 -21.96 6.56
N ILE A 123 -13.52 -21.25 7.20
CA ILE A 123 -13.25 -19.93 7.80
C ILE A 123 -12.11 -20.01 8.83
N GLN A 124 -12.17 -20.98 9.74
CA GLN A 124 -11.11 -21.22 10.72
C GLN A 124 -9.75 -21.47 10.05
N MET A 125 -9.73 -22.32 9.01
CA MET A 125 -8.51 -22.65 8.27
C MET A 125 -7.90 -21.44 7.55
N TYR A 126 -8.73 -20.57 6.97
CA TYR A 126 -8.28 -19.33 6.35
C TYR A 126 -7.75 -18.35 7.40
N GLU A 127 -8.47 -18.15 8.50
CA GLU A 127 -8.04 -17.22 9.55
C GLU A 127 -6.76 -17.66 10.26
N GLN A 128 -6.56 -18.98 10.39
CA GLN A 128 -5.34 -19.57 10.96
C GLN A 128 -4.21 -19.73 9.92
N ARG A 129 -4.39 -19.25 8.68
CA ARG A 129 -3.45 -19.39 7.55
C ARG A 129 -3.02 -20.82 7.26
N ARG A 130 -3.83 -21.81 7.68
CA ARG A 130 -3.67 -23.23 7.33
C ARG A 130 -4.09 -23.50 5.89
N LYS A 131 -4.99 -22.66 5.36
CA LYS A 131 -5.31 -22.58 3.94
C LYS A 131 -5.11 -21.16 3.45
N ASP A 132 -4.53 -21.06 2.26
CA ASP A 132 -4.38 -19.80 1.54
C ASP A 132 -5.72 -19.40 0.92
N LEU A 133 -6.27 -18.26 1.35
CA LEU A 133 -7.51 -17.73 0.82
C LEU A 133 -7.37 -17.26 -0.64
N GLY A 134 -6.18 -16.81 -1.05
CA GLY A 134 -5.89 -16.42 -2.44
C GLY A 134 -5.92 -17.60 -3.42
N LYS A 135 -5.81 -18.83 -2.90
CA LYS A 135 -5.95 -20.07 -3.68
C LYS A 135 -7.34 -20.69 -3.58
N ALA A 136 -8.26 -20.08 -2.84
CA ALA A 136 -9.64 -20.55 -2.77
C ALA A 136 -10.39 -20.27 -4.08
N ALA A 137 -11.48 -21.01 -4.33
CA ALA A 137 -12.35 -20.70 -5.45
C ALA A 137 -12.88 -19.27 -5.34
N VAL A 138 -12.84 -18.52 -6.45
CA VAL A 138 -13.30 -17.12 -6.50
C VAL A 138 -14.72 -16.95 -5.94
N SER A 139 -15.60 -17.93 -6.18
CA SER A 139 -16.96 -17.95 -5.63
C SER A 139 -17.00 -17.93 -4.10
N THR A 140 -16.05 -18.60 -3.43
CA THR A 140 -15.91 -18.61 -1.96
C THR A 140 -15.48 -17.24 -1.47
N VAL A 141 -14.41 -16.68 -2.07
CA VAL A 141 -13.87 -15.38 -1.66
C VAL A 141 -14.89 -14.26 -1.91
N LEU A 142 -15.59 -14.31 -3.04
CA LEU A 142 -16.67 -13.38 -3.37
C LEU A 142 -17.83 -13.46 -2.36
N ALA A 143 -18.22 -14.66 -1.93
CA ALA A 143 -19.28 -14.83 -0.94
C ALA A 143 -18.89 -14.25 0.43
N LEU A 144 -17.64 -14.44 0.86
CA LEU A 144 -17.10 -13.82 2.07
C LEU A 144 -17.08 -12.30 1.94
N ALA A 145 -16.54 -11.75 0.85
CA ALA A 145 -16.44 -10.32 0.60
C ALA A 145 -17.80 -9.63 0.62
N ARG A 146 -18.79 -10.19 -0.09
CA ARG A 146 -20.19 -9.70 -0.09
C ARG A 146 -20.82 -9.73 1.30
N THR A 147 -20.57 -10.80 2.07
CA THR A 147 -21.11 -10.93 3.43
C THR A 147 -20.53 -9.89 4.39
N LEU A 148 -19.25 -9.58 4.21
CA LEU A 148 -18.48 -8.63 5.02
C LEU A 148 -18.59 -7.19 4.53
N GLY A 149 -19.19 -6.94 3.36
CA GLY A 149 -19.30 -5.59 2.79
C GLY A 149 -17.96 -5.00 2.33
N CYS A 150 -17.02 -5.85 1.92
CA CYS A 150 -15.70 -5.44 1.42
C CYS A 150 -15.46 -5.97 0.00
N ARG A 151 -14.33 -5.57 -0.60
CA ARG A 151 -13.89 -6.10 -1.89
C ARG A 151 -13.10 -7.40 -1.68
N ILE A 152 -12.95 -8.19 -2.74
CA ILE A 152 -12.17 -9.44 -2.69
C ILE A 152 -10.72 -9.14 -2.29
N GLU A 153 -10.13 -8.08 -2.85
CA GLU A 153 -8.73 -7.75 -2.61
C GLU A 153 -8.46 -7.38 -1.14
N ASP A 154 -9.47 -6.86 -0.43
CA ASP A 154 -9.35 -6.50 0.98
C ASP A 154 -9.20 -7.74 1.88
N LEU A 155 -9.63 -8.92 1.39
CA LEU A 155 -9.49 -10.19 2.10
C LEU A 155 -8.17 -10.91 1.82
N LEU A 156 -7.44 -10.49 0.79
CA LEU A 156 -6.23 -11.17 0.36
C LEU A 156 -5.01 -10.58 1.08
N GLU A 157 -4.13 -11.47 1.53
CA GLU A 157 -2.83 -11.07 2.05
C GLU A 157 -1.94 -10.63 0.87
N PRO A 158 -1.09 -9.59 1.05
CA PRO A 158 -0.03 -9.27 0.09
C PRO A 158 0.99 -10.42 -0.04
#